data_AF-A0A2M8CRG6-F1
#
_entry.id   AF-A0A2M8CRG6-F1
#
_cell.length_a   1.000
_cell.length_b   1.000
_cell.length_c   1.000
_cell.angle_alpha   90.00
_cell.angle_beta   90.00
_cell.angle_gamma   90.00
#
_symmetry.space_group_name_H-M   'P 1'
#
loop_
_entity.id
_entity.type
_entity.pdbx_description
1 polymer ?
#
loop_
_entity_poly.entity_id
_entity_poly.type
_entity_poly.pdbx_seq_one_letter_code
_entity_poly.pdbx_strand_id
1 'polypeptide(L)'
;MLELYQSLANLALAEFSDIITGSHMIGGTPADPNKLRLAFKDESFLDIWLSKDNDYAYHWEHSRQSGKIYRWDNAPHHPEVSTFPKHFHNGTETTLTGSEISANSQSALRDILDFIRQRLAK
;
A
#
# COMPACT_ATOMS: atom_id res chain seq x y z
N MET A 1 -3.23 -7.64 14.79
CA MET A 1 -3.21 -7.14 13.40
C MET A 1 -3.76 -8.12 12.38
N LEU A 2 -3.68 -9.44 12.65
CA LEU A 2 -4.06 -10.48 11.69
C LEU A 2 -5.45 -10.33 11.07
N GLU A 3 -6.50 -10.16 11.87
CA GLU A 3 -7.89 -10.06 11.35
C GLU A 3 -8.08 -8.89 10.39
N LEU A 4 -7.46 -7.73 10.71
CA LEU A 4 -7.49 -6.56 9.84
C LEU A 4 -6.83 -6.87 8.50
N TYR A 5 -5.63 -7.45 8.51
CA TYR A 5 -4.96 -7.83 7.26
C TYR A 5 -5.72 -8.90 6.48
N GLN A 6 -6.37 -9.86 7.15
CA GLN A 6 -7.22 -10.85 6.46
C GLN A 6 -8.41 -10.18 5.77
N SER A 7 -9.06 -9.23 6.45
CA SER A 7 -10.15 -8.44 5.86
C SER A 7 -9.68 -7.66 4.62
N LEU A 8 -8.51 -7.01 4.70
CA LEU A 8 -7.92 -6.28 3.57
C LEU A 8 -7.53 -7.22 2.41
N ALA A 9 -6.93 -8.37 2.71
CA ALA A 9 -6.58 -9.37 1.71
C ALA A 9 -7.82 -9.92 0.99
N ASN A 10 -8.88 -10.23 1.74
CA ASN A 10 -10.15 -10.71 1.17
C ASN A 10 -10.80 -9.67 0.28
N LEU A 11 -10.83 -8.40 0.71
CA LEU A 11 -11.31 -7.28 -0.10
C LEU A 11 -10.53 -7.18 -1.40
N ALA A 12 -9.19 -7.17 -1.32
CA ALA A 12 -8.32 -7.04 -2.47
C ALA A 12 -8.51 -8.20 -3.47
N LEU A 13 -8.54 -9.43 -2.99
CA LEU A 13 -8.75 -10.61 -3.82
C LEU A 13 -10.17 -10.67 -4.42
N ALA A 14 -11.18 -10.15 -3.73
CA ALA A 14 -12.55 -10.13 -4.25
C ALA A 14 -12.76 -9.05 -5.31
N GLU A 15 -12.28 -7.82 -5.06
CA GLU A 15 -12.57 -6.64 -5.87
C GLU A 15 -11.54 -6.40 -7.00
N PHE A 16 -10.30 -6.92 -6.84
CA PHE A 16 -9.16 -6.65 -7.72
C PHE A 16 -8.44 -7.92 -8.22
N SER A 17 -9.16 -9.06 -8.32
CA SER A 17 -8.63 -10.33 -8.84
C SER A 17 -8.11 -10.27 -10.29
N ASP A 18 -8.46 -9.22 -11.03
CA ASP A 18 -7.96 -8.97 -12.37
C ASP A 18 -6.50 -8.49 -12.39
N ILE A 19 -5.97 -7.94 -11.30
CA ILE A 19 -4.56 -7.53 -11.19
C ILE A 19 -3.79 -8.25 -10.07
N ILE A 20 -4.48 -8.77 -9.05
CA ILE A 20 -3.88 -9.46 -7.91
C ILE A 20 -3.81 -10.97 -8.15
N THR A 21 -2.67 -11.59 -7.83
CA THR A 21 -2.45 -13.03 -7.93
C THR A 21 -2.48 -13.74 -6.58
N GLY A 22 -2.22 -13.01 -5.48
CA GLY A 22 -2.20 -13.60 -4.15
C GLY A 22 -1.91 -12.60 -3.04
N SER A 23 -1.96 -13.09 -1.81
CA SER A 23 -1.60 -12.32 -0.61
C SER A 23 -0.77 -13.15 0.36
N HIS A 24 0.10 -12.49 1.12
CA HIS A 24 0.98 -13.12 2.10
C HIS A 24 1.10 -12.26 3.36
N MET A 25 0.99 -12.90 4.52
CA MET A 25 1.37 -12.28 5.80
C MET A 25 2.87 -12.49 6.01
N ILE A 26 3.62 -11.41 6.25
CA ILE A 26 5.09 -11.46 6.31
C ILE A 26 5.61 -10.91 7.64
N GLY A 27 6.57 -11.62 8.24
CA GLY A 27 7.22 -11.26 9.49
C GLY A 27 6.32 -11.45 10.72
N GLY A 28 6.85 -11.14 11.90
CA GLY A 28 6.12 -11.26 13.16
C GLY A 28 5.84 -12.70 13.56
N THR A 29 4.64 -12.94 14.09
CA THR A 29 4.14 -14.29 14.44
C THR A 29 2.91 -14.63 13.60
N PRO A 30 2.51 -15.92 13.50
CA PRO A 30 1.29 -16.29 12.78
C PRO A 30 0.01 -15.56 13.26
N ALA A 31 -0.04 -15.18 14.54
CA ALA A 31 -1.16 -14.46 15.13
C ALA A 31 -1.04 -12.93 15.02
N ASP A 32 0.16 -12.41 14.78
CA ASP A 32 0.43 -10.98 14.67
C ASP A 32 1.56 -10.75 13.66
N PRO A 33 1.24 -10.77 12.36
CA PRO A 33 2.22 -10.53 11.31
C PRO A 33 2.58 -9.05 11.22
N ASN A 34 3.80 -8.76 10.79
CA ASN A 34 4.27 -7.38 10.69
C ASN A 34 3.63 -6.64 9.52
N LYS A 35 3.40 -7.32 8.39
CA LYS A 35 2.84 -6.71 7.18
C LYS A 35 2.00 -7.68 6.35
N LEU A 36 1.13 -7.10 5.53
CA LEU A 36 0.43 -7.76 4.44
C LEU A 36 1.12 -7.43 3.12
N ARG A 37 1.43 -8.44 2.31
CA ARG A 37 1.88 -8.27 0.93
C ARG A 37 0.79 -8.73 -0.03
N LEU A 38 0.46 -7.90 -1.00
CA LEU A 38 -0.35 -8.27 -2.16
C LEU A 38 0.57 -8.43 -3.38
N ALA A 39 0.49 -9.57 -4.05
CA ALA A 39 1.25 -9.86 -5.26
C ALA A 39 0.43 -9.52 -6.50
N PHE A 40 1.03 -8.86 -7.48
CA PHE A 40 0.39 -8.49 -8.74
C PHE A 40 0.80 -9.41 -9.89
N LYS A 41 0.03 -9.39 -10.99
CA LYS A 41 0.26 -10.22 -12.19
C LYS A 41 1.56 -9.91 -12.94
N ASP A 42 2.07 -8.69 -12.80
CA ASP A 42 3.33 -8.22 -13.39
C ASP A 42 4.56 -8.51 -12.50
N GLU A 43 4.38 -9.35 -11.47
CA GLU A 43 5.40 -9.71 -10.48
C GLU A 43 5.82 -8.54 -9.56
N SER A 44 5.15 -7.39 -9.63
CA SER A 44 5.28 -6.32 -8.63
C SER A 44 4.50 -6.68 -7.35
N PHE A 45 4.68 -5.91 -6.27
CA PHE A 45 3.93 -6.15 -5.04
C PHE A 45 3.65 -4.89 -4.24
N LEU A 46 2.54 -4.89 -3.49
CA LEU A 46 2.19 -3.87 -2.51
C LEU A 46 2.40 -4.43 -1.10
N ASP A 47 3.32 -3.84 -0.36
CA ASP A 47 3.46 -4.10 1.08
C ASP A 47 2.64 -3.08 1.88
N ILE A 48 1.95 -3.55 2.91
CA ILE A 48 1.05 -2.78 3.76
C ILE A 48 1.47 -2.99 5.21
N TRP A 49 1.87 -1.89 5.87
CA TRP A 49 2.11 -1.82 7.31
C TRP A 49 1.07 -0.93 7.94
N LEU A 50 0.46 -1.40 9.03
CA LEU A 50 -0.51 -0.66 9.82
C LEU A 50 -0.18 -0.85 11.30
N SER A 51 -0.37 0.21 12.10
CA SER A 51 -0.24 0.17 13.56
C SER A 51 -1.59 0.41 14.25
N LYS A 52 -1.66 0.12 15.55
CA LYS A 52 -2.84 0.43 16.38
C LYS A 52 -3.00 1.94 16.60
N ASP A 53 -1.92 2.70 16.44
CA ASP A 53 -1.87 4.15 16.63
C ASP A 53 -2.18 4.91 15.31
N ASN A 54 -2.67 4.19 14.29
CA ASN A 54 -2.98 4.67 12.95
C ASN A 54 -1.75 5.08 12.12
N ASP A 55 -0.55 4.64 12.48
CA ASP A 55 0.59 4.72 11.57
C ASP A 55 0.37 3.76 10.41
N TYR A 56 0.74 4.20 9.21
CA TYR A 56 0.64 3.39 8.03
C TYR A 56 1.80 3.62 7.06
N ALA A 57 2.08 2.57 6.29
CA ALA A 57 2.83 2.66 5.05
C ALA A 57 2.25 1.69 4.03
N TYR A 58 1.99 2.17 2.82
CA TYR A 58 1.59 1.38 1.67
C TYR A 58 2.68 1.55 0.62
N HIS A 59 3.51 0.53 0.39
CA HIS A 59 4.64 0.58 -0.54
C HIS A 59 4.40 -0.33 -1.72
N TRP A 60 4.15 0.25 -2.89
CA TRP A 60 4.15 -0.49 -4.14
C TRP A 60 5.58 -0.51 -4.71
N GLU A 61 6.17 -1.70 -4.64
CA GLU A 61 7.48 -1.99 -5.21
C GLU A 61 7.32 -2.37 -6.67
N HIS A 62 7.80 -1.49 -7.55
CA HIS A 62 7.72 -1.66 -9.00
C HIS A 62 9.08 -1.33 -9.67
N SER A 63 10.17 -1.34 -8.91
CA SER A 63 11.50 -0.96 -9.42
C SER A 63 12.03 -1.96 -10.44
N ARG A 64 11.73 -3.26 -10.26
CA ARG A 64 12.13 -4.29 -11.23
C ARG A 64 11.41 -4.16 -12.56
N GLN A 65 10.17 -3.69 -12.54
CA GLN A 65 9.32 -3.55 -13.73
C GLN A 65 9.56 -2.23 -14.46
N SER A 66 9.66 -1.10 -13.74
CA SER A 66 9.80 0.22 -14.38
C SER A 66 10.82 1.17 -13.73
N GLY A 67 11.59 0.70 -12.75
CA GLY A 67 12.50 1.56 -11.98
C GLY A 67 11.79 2.51 -11.01
N LYS A 68 10.49 2.33 -10.78
CA LYS A 68 9.66 3.21 -9.96
C LYS A 68 9.26 2.57 -8.64
N ILE A 69 9.06 3.42 -7.64
CA ILE A 69 8.43 3.04 -6.38
C ILE A 69 7.30 4.01 -6.06
N TYR A 70 6.30 3.55 -5.35
CA TYR A 70 5.21 4.41 -4.90
C TYR A 70 4.94 4.11 -3.43
N ARG A 71 4.92 5.14 -2.58
CA ARG A 71 4.70 4.94 -1.15
C ARG A 71 3.79 6.00 -0.55
N TRP A 72 2.73 5.56 0.11
CA TRP A 72 1.87 6.41 0.93
C TRP A 72 2.12 6.10 2.39
N ASP A 73 2.46 7.10 3.18
CA ASP A 73 2.83 6.99 4.58
C ASP A 73 2.42 8.25 5.35
N ASN A 74 2.48 8.15 6.68
CA ASN A 74 2.18 9.25 7.60
C ASN A 74 3.28 9.46 8.66
N ALA A 75 4.51 8.99 8.39
CA ALA A 75 5.64 9.31 9.26
C ALA A 75 5.87 10.84 9.31
N PRO A 76 6.07 11.45 10.48
CA PRO A 76 6.07 12.90 10.65
C PRO A 76 7.41 13.55 10.24
N HIS A 77 7.92 13.22 9.05
CA HIS A 77 9.23 13.66 8.56
C HIS A 77 9.17 14.77 7.49
N HIS A 78 7.99 15.04 6.92
CA HIS A 78 7.81 15.97 5.78
C HIS A 78 6.80 17.10 6.09
N PRO A 79 7.10 17.99 7.06
CA PRO A 79 6.20 19.09 7.46
C PRO A 79 5.91 20.10 6.34
N GLU A 80 6.70 20.11 5.28
CA GLU A 80 6.52 20.94 4.10
C GLU A 80 5.35 20.52 3.20
N VAL A 81 4.81 19.30 3.37
CA VAL A 81 3.72 18.77 2.55
C VAL A 81 2.36 19.25 3.09
N SER A 82 1.47 19.68 2.20
CA SER A 82 0.17 20.26 2.57
C SER A 82 -0.75 19.33 3.37
N THR A 83 -0.61 18.01 3.19
CA THR A 83 -1.39 16.97 3.87
C THR A 83 -0.68 16.39 5.10
N PHE A 84 0.39 17.05 5.59
CA PHE A 84 1.18 16.57 6.73
C PHE A 84 0.28 16.10 7.90
N PRO A 85 0.55 14.92 8.49
CA PRO A 85 1.74 14.08 8.30
C PRO A 85 1.68 13.15 7.07
N LYS A 86 0.54 13.08 6.37
CA LYS A 86 0.38 12.22 5.20
C LYS A 86 1.20 12.75 4.04
N HIS A 87 1.93 11.87 3.37
CA HIS A 87 2.65 12.19 2.15
C HIS A 87 2.62 11.01 1.17
N PHE A 88 2.99 11.30 -0.07
CA PHE A 88 3.06 10.33 -1.16
C PHE A 88 4.36 10.48 -1.93
N HIS A 89 5.15 9.40 -1.97
CA HIS A 89 6.30 9.25 -2.84
C HIS A 89 5.83 8.75 -4.22
N ASN A 90 5.93 9.58 -5.26
CA ASN A 90 5.37 9.31 -6.57
C ASN A 90 6.45 8.95 -7.60
N GLY A 91 6.74 7.65 -7.73
CA GLY A 91 7.66 7.12 -8.72
C GLY A 91 9.12 7.08 -8.27
N THR A 92 9.52 7.91 -7.30
CA THR A 92 10.86 7.90 -6.67
C THR A 92 10.75 8.25 -5.19
N GLU A 93 11.77 7.92 -4.40
CA GLU A 93 11.84 8.30 -2.98
C GLU A 93 11.81 9.83 -2.76
N THR A 94 12.29 10.62 -3.73
CA THR A 94 12.45 12.08 -3.56
C THR A 94 11.31 12.90 -4.13
N THR A 95 10.42 12.31 -4.94
CA THR A 95 9.27 13.01 -5.52
C THR A 95 8.09 12.95 -4.55
N LEU A 96 8.01 13.94 -3.66
CA LEU A 96 7.00 14.05 -2.61
C LEU A 96 5.81 14.91 -3.04
N THR A 97 4.61 14.41 -2.80
CA THR A 97 3.35 15.17 -2.97
C THR A 97 2.41 14.94 -1.79
N GLY A 98 1.34 15.72 -1.73
CA GLY A 98 0.23 15.47 -0.80
C GLY A 98 -0.44 14.11 -1.06
N SER A 99 -0.98 13.53 0.00
CA SER A 99 -1.69 12.25 -0.02
C SER A 99 -3.12 12.43 0.45
N GLU A 100 -4.07 12.21 -0.46
CA GLU A 100 -5.52 12.34 -0.23
C GLU A 100 -6.18 10.99 0.11
N ILE A 101 -5.41 9.93 0.37
CA ILE A 101 -6.00 8.62 0.70
C ILE A 101 -6.83 8.68 1.99
N SER A 102 -7.88 7.89 2.01
CA SER A 102 -8.78 7.78 3.15
C SER A 102 -8.04 7.42 4.45
N ALA A 103 -8.56 7.88 5.60
CA ALA A 103 -8.10 7.40 6.89
C ALA A 103 -8.59 5.98 7.21
N ASN A 104 -9.66 5.52 6.56
CA ASN A 104 -10.13 4.15 6.68
C ASN A 104 -9.28 3.23 5.79
N SER A 105 -8.69 2.18 6.36
CA SER A 105 -7.76 1.30 5.65
C SER A 105 -8.38 0.53 4.47
N GLN A 106 -9.66 0.17 4.53
CA GLN A 106 -10.34 -0.48 3.40
C GLN A 106 -10.54 0.50 2.24
N SER A 107 -11.01 1.72 2.52
CA SER A 107 -11.16 2.76 1.50
C SER A 107 -9.80 3.19 0.94
N ALA A 108 -8.79 3.37 1.79
CA ALA A 108 -7.43 3.69 1.36
C ALA A 108 -6.85 2.60 0.44
N LEU A 109 -7.09 1.33 0.77
CA LEU A 109 -6.66 0.22 -0.06
C LEU A 109 -7.33 0.24 -1.44
N ARG A 110 -8.63 0.57 -1.52
CA ARG A 110 -9.31 0.74 -2.82
C ARG A 110 -8.70 1.87 -3.64
N ASP A 111 -8.50 3.05 -3.04
CA ASP A 111 -7.89 4.20 -3.71
C ASP A 111 -6.53 3.84 -4.31
N ILE A 112 -5.70 3.11 -3.54
CA ILE A 112 -4.36 2.67 -3.95
C ILE A 112 -4.44 1.59 -5.04
N LEU A 113 -5.30 0.59 -4.88
CA LEU A 113 -5.44 -0.48 -5.87
C LEU A 113 -6.00 0.04 -7.20
N ASP A 114 -6.92 1.00 -7.19
CA ASP A 114 -7.38 1.68 -8.40
C ASP A 114 -6.25 2.44 -9.09
N PHE A 115 -5.42 3.16 -8.31
CA PHE A 115 -4.23 3.84 -8.83
C PHE A 115 -3.24 2.88 -9.51
N ILE A 116 -3.04 1.70 -8.93
CA ILE A 116 -2.16 0.65 -9.46
C ILE A 116 -2.78 0.02 -10.70
N ARG A 117 -4.07 -0.36 -10.63
CA ARG A 117 -4.82 -0.96 -11.74
C ARG A 117 -4.73 -0.12 -13.01
N GLN A 118 -4.93 1.20 -12.89
CA GLN A 118 -4.83 2.14 -14.02
C GLN A 118 -3.43 2.22 -14.63
N ARG A 119 -2.37 1.88 -13.88
CA ARG A 119 -0.99 1.88 -14.36
C ARG A 119 -0.57 0.54 -14.96
N LEU A 120 -1.12 -0.56 -14.47
CA LEU A 120 -0.90 -1.90 -15.03
C LEU A 120 -1.68 -2.12 -16.33
N ALA A 121 -2.76 -1.38 -16.56
CA ALA A 121 -3.56 -1.45 -17.78
C ALA A 121 -2.94 -0.72 -19.00
N LYS A 122 -1.76 -0.09 -18.84
CA LYS A 122 -1.06 0.68 -19.88
C LYS A 122 0.22 -0.03 -20.29
#